data_AF-A0A2D4PT86-F1
#
_entry.id   AF-A0A2D4PT86-F1
#
_cell.length_a   1.000
_cell.length_b   1.000
_cell.length_c   1.000
_cell.angle_alpha   90.00
_cell.angle_beta   90.00
_cell.angle_gamma   90.00
#
_symmetry.space_group_name_H-M   'P 1'
#
loop_
_entity.id
_entity.type
_entity.pdbx_description
1 polymer ?
#
loop_
_entity_poly.entity_id
_entity_poly.type
_entity_poly.pdbx_seq_one_letter_code
_entity_poly.pdbx_strand_id
1 'polypeptide(L)'
;GRIDSKAANYESTPAKEHKSENVLRAEKKVGLECTTVLASKSSSHTSVAPVKVPCKLLTNEDAKEKQPFFNRLYKAVAWKLVAAGGFSPSVNHVELLNSSIQSVKATLDVEFVPLKELADLPQNKSSQESIVCELRCKSVYLGTGCGKSKENAKAVASREALKLFLKKKVIVKLCKRKYKGREIEDLVLLDEESKPLNLPPALRNPQEILNNNESVTAYTSK
;
A
#
# COMPACT_ATOMS: atom_id res chain seq x y z
N GLY A 1 -8.74 55.33 -36.91
CA GLY A 1 -8.59 56.06 -35.64
C GLY A 1 -7.57 55.32 -34.80
N ARG A 2 -6.54 56.05 -34.41
CA ARG A 2 -5.43 55.67 -33.51
C ARG A 2 -5.91 55.69 -32.06
N ILE A 3 -5.11 55.09 -31.16
CA ILE A 3 -5.06 55.18 -29.68
C ILE A 3 -5.88 54.13 -28.89
N ASP A 4 -5.41 53.53 -27.80
CA ASP A 4 -4.08 53.44 -27.17
C ASP A 4 -4.11 52.33 -26.11
N SER A 5 -2.93 51.81 -25.83
CA SER A 5 -2.55 50.86 -24.79
C SER A 5 -2.84 51.39 -23.38
N LYS A 6 -3.16 50.49 -22.42
CA LYS A 6 -2.80 50.73 -21.02
C LYS A 6 -2.40 49.43 -20.30
N ALA A 7 -1.09 49.32 -20.09
CA ALA A 7 -0.50 48.45 -19.10
C ALA A 7 -0.71 49.03 -17.69
N ALA A 8 -0.84 48.17 -16.69
CA ALA A 8 -0.50 48.48 -15.31
C ALA A 8 0.14 47.24 -14.68
N ASN A 9 1.46 47.30 -14.56
CA ASN A 9 2.24 46.55 -13.60
C ASN A 9 1.77 46.91 -12.18
N TYR A 10 1.71 45.93 -11.29
CA TYR A 10 2.07 46.19 -9.90
C TYR A 10 3.03 45.11 -9.42
N GLU A 11 4.00 45.63 -8.70
CA GLU A 11 5.27 45.04 -8.32
C GLU A 11 5.16 44.29 -6.99
N SER A 12 6.10 43.37 -6.79
CA SER A 12 6.26 42.52 -5.62
C SER A 12 6.76 43.30 -4.40
N THR A 13 6.38 42.90 -3.19
CA THR A 13 7.23 43.02 -1.97
C THR A 13 6.94 41.90 -0.97
N PRO A 14 7.89 41.57 -0.07
CA PRO A 14 8.07 40.21 0.46
C PRO A 14 7.88 40.06 1.99
N ALA A 15 8.01 38.79 2.42
CA ALA A 15 8.48 38.30 3.72
C ALA A 15 7.67 38.55 4.99
N LYS A 16 7.25 37.45 5.65
CA LYS A 16 7.35 37.29 7.12
C LYS A 16 7.77 35.86 7.48
N GLU A 17 9.05 35.71 7.80
CA GLU A 17 9.56 34.63 8.63
C GLU A 17 8.92 34.69 10.02
N HIS A 18 8.46 33.55 10.53
CA HIS A 18 8.21 33.38 11.96
C HIS A 18 9.29 32.43 12.50
N LYS A 19 10.37 33.05 12.99
CA LYS A 19 11.39 32.44 13.82
C LYS A 19 10.86 32.39 15.26
N SER A 20 10.68 31.20 15.80
CA SER A 20 10.46 31.00 17.24
C SER A 20 11.68 30.28 17.80
N GLU A 21 12.55 31.06 18.44
CA GLU A 21 13.62 30.57 19.31
C GLU A 21 12.99 30.13 20.63
N ASN A 22 13.15 28.86 21.00
CA ASN A 22 12.85 28.38 22.34
C ASN A 22 14.15 28.15 23.11
N VAL A 23 14.08 28.57 24.37
CA VAL A 23 15.14 28.74 25.34
C VAL A 23 15.68 27.40 25.85
N LEU A 24 16.99 27.43 26.11
CA LEU A 24 17.84 26.42 26.72
C LEU A 24 17.38 25.99 28.13
N ARG A 25 17.35 24.68 28.40
CA ARG A 25 17.80 24.13 29.69
C ARG A 25 18.28 22.68 29.55
N ALA A 26 19.49 22.43 30.02
CA ALA A 26 20.07 21.12 30.31
C ALA A 26 19.20 20.37 31.34
N GLU A 27 19.23 19.04 31.49
CA GLU A 27 20.33 18.28 32.10
C GLU A 27 20.20 16.75 31.85
N LYS A 28 21.36 16.14 31.56
CA LYS A 28 21.98 14.91 32.11
C LYS A 28 21.23 13.54 32.12
N LYS A 29 21.90 12.60 31.43
CA LYS A 29 22.00 11.13 31.57
C LYS A 29 21.34 10.46 32.78
N VAL A 30 20.74 9.29 32.53
CA VAL A 30 21.14 7.99 33.12
C VAL A 30 20.52 6.87 32.26
N GLY A 31 21.35 5.92 31.81
CA GLY A 31 20.88 4.64 31.29
C GLY A 31 20.79 3.62 32.42
N LEU A 32 20.01 2.55 32.23
CA LEU A 32 20.30 1.26 32.86
C LEU A 32 19.47 0.15 32.22
N GLU A 33 20.21 -0.89 31.88
CA GLU A 33 19.79 -2.15 31.29
C GLU A 33 19.01 -3.03 32.29
N CYS A 34 18.33 -4.01 31.71
CA CYS A 34 18.05 -5.36 32.21
C CYS A 34 18.06 -5.64 33.72
N THR A 35 16.92 -6.12 34.23
CA THR A 35 16.93 -7.10 35.32
C THR A 35 15.89 -8.19 35.09
N THR A 36 16.37 -9.39 34.76
CA THR A 36 15.69 -10.66 34.99
C THR A 36 15.77 -11.04 36.47
N VAL A 37 14.65 -11.33 37.15
CA VAL A 37 14.61 -12.38 38.19
C VAL A 37 13.19 -13.00 38.33
N LEU A 38 13.21 -14.33 38.27
CA LEU A 38 12.30 -15.41 38.69
C LEU A 38 11.55 -15.14 40.03
N ALA A 39 10.46 -15.80 40.47
CA ALA A 39 9.49 -16.80 40.00
C ALA A 39 8.42 -16.94 41.12
N SER A 40 7.23 -17.48 40.83
CA SER A 40 6.39 -18.25 41.80
C SER A 40 5.30 -19.07 41.07
N LYS A 41 5.18 -20.35 41.45
CA LYS A 41 4.23 -21.40 41.01
C LYS A 41 2.77 -20.99 41.35
N SER A 42 1.67 -21.49 40.78
CA SER A 42 1.29 -22.80 40.24
C SER A 42 -0.08 -22.65 39.55
N SER A 43 -0.35 -23.38 38.45
CA SER A 43 -1.64 -24.07 38.21
C SER A 43 -1.62 -24.71 36.82
N SER A 44 -1.93 -26.00 36.81
CA SER A 44 -1.99 -26.89 35.66
C SER A 44 -3.11 -26.52 34.70
N HIS A 45 -2.75 -25.99 33.54
CA HIS A 45 -3.54 -26.12 32.32
C HIS A 45 -2.61 -26.63 31.22
N THR A 46 -3.00 -27.73 30.59
CA THR A 46 -2.43 -28.25 29.34
C THR A 46 -2.54 -27.18 28.27
N SER A 47 -1.54 -26.30 28.21
CA SER A 47 -1.35 -25.35 27.14
C SER A 47 -0.73 -26.11 25.98
N VAL A 48 -1.55 -26.45 25.00
CA VAL A 48 -1.05 -26.79 23.67
C VAL A 48 -0.37 -25.52 23.16
N ALA A 49 0.95 -25.46 23.32
CA ALA A 49 1.72 -24.33 22.80
C ALA A 49 1.40 -24.21 21.30
N PRO A 50 0.91 -23.06 20.83
CA PRO A 50 0.73 -22.88 19.40
C PRO A 50 2.11 -23.02 18.79
N VAL A 51 2.26 -24.02 17.92
CA VAL A 51 3.46 -24.23 17.11
C VAL A 51 3.76 -22.88 16.47
N LYS A 52 4.82 -22.21 16.95
CA LYS A 52 5.32 -20.98 16.34
C LYS A 52 5.89 -21.38 15.00
N VAL A 53 5.03 -21.42 13.98
CA VAL A 53 5.46 -21.46 12.59
C VAL A 53 6.41 -20.27 12.42
N PRO A 54 7.67 -20.49 12.00
CA PRO A 54 8.59 -19.37 11.78
C PRO A 54 7.94 -18.41 10.80
N CYS A 55 7.56 -17.22 11.26
CA CYS A 55 7.04 -16.17 10.38
C CYS A 55 8.19 -15.77 9.45
N LYS A 56 8.12 -16.17 8.17
CA LYS A 56 9.06 -15.68 7.17
C LYS A 56 8.93 -14.16 7.07
N LEU A 57 10.05 -13.48 7.23
CA LEU A 57 10.15 -12.05 6.97
C LEU A 57 10.24 -11.83 5.45
N LEU A 58 9.64 -10.76 4.96
CA LEU A 58 9.75 -10.40 3.54
C LEU A 58 11.17 -9.92 3.24
N THR A 59 11.70 -10.32 2.11
CA THR A 59 13.07 -10.00 1.69
C THR A 59 13.09 -9.35 0.31
N ASN A 60 14.23 -8.77 -0.07
CA ASN A 60 14.43 -8.30 -1.45
C ASN A 60 14.46 -9.46 -2.46
N GLU A 61 14.79 -10.68 -2.04
CA GLU A 61 14.73 -11.85 -2.91
C GLU A 61 13.29 -12.19 -3.29
N ASP A 62 12.34 -12.05 -2.37
CA ASP A 62 10.91 -12.20 -2.67
C ASP A 62 10.42 -11.24 -3.76
N ALA A 63 10.96 -10.01 -3.78
CA ALA A 63 10.65 -9.01 -4.79
C ALA A 63 11.20 -9.44 -6.17
N LYS A 64 12.45 -9.91 -6.20
CA LYS A 64 13.11 -10.41 -7.43
C LYS A 64 12.40 -11.63 -7.99
N GLU A 65 11.99 -12.58 -7.14
CA GLU A 65 11.27 -13.79 -7.54
C GLU A 65 9.92 -13.47 -8.18
N LYS A 66 9.21 -12.45 -7.66
CA LYS A 66 7.90 -12.05 -8.17
C LYS A 66 7.98 -11.15 -9.41
N GLN A 67 9.11 -10.49 -9.66
CA GLN A 67 9.27 -9.56 -10.77
C GLN A 67 8.91 -10.14 -12.16
N PRO A 68 9.33 -11.36 -12.57
CA PRO A 68 8.99 -11.90 -13.88
C PRO A 68 7.47 -12.07 -14.09
N PHE A 69 6.72 -12.35 -13.02
CA PHE A 69 5.26 -12.40 -13.09
C PHE A 69 4.68 -11.01 -13.40
N PHE A 70 5.13 -9.96 -12.71
CA PHE A 70 4.65 -8.59 -12.95
C PHE A 70 5.08 -8.04 -14.31
N ASN A 71 6.21 -8.48 -14.86
CA ASN A 71 6.59 -8.19 -16.25
C ASN A 71 5.59 -8.79 -17.26
N ARG A 72 5.09 -10.01 -17.01
CA ARG A 72 4.04 -10.62 -17.85
C ARG A 72 2.70 -9.92 -17.67
N LEU A 73 2.33 -9.59 -16.43
CA LEU A 73 1.12 -8.84 -16.15
C LEU A 73 1.14 -7.46 -16.81
N TYR A 74 2.27 -6.76 -16.80
CA TYR A 74 2.46 -5.48 -17.50
C TYR A 74 2.12 -5.59 -18.98
N LYS A 75 2.66 -6.62 -19.66
CA LYS A 75 2.34 -6.87 -21.06
C LYS A 75 0.84 -7.13 -21.23
N ALA A 76 0.26 -8.03 -20.43
CA ALA A 76 -1.17 -8.35 -20.53
C ALA A 76 -2.08 -7.12 -20.36
N VAL A 77 -1.78 -6.26 -19.37
CA VAL A 77 -2.50 -5.00 -19.15
C VAL A 77 -2.33 -4.06 -20.35
N ALA A 78 -1.11 -3.90 -20.88
CA ALA A 78 -0.86 -3.06 -22.05
C ALA A 78 -1.68 -3.54 -23.26
N TRP A 79 -1.70 -4.84 -23.54
CA TRP A 79 -2.52 -5.42 -24.62
C TRP A 79 -4.02 -5.17 -24.42
N LYS A 80 -4.53 -5.33 -23.19
CA LYS A 80 -5.94 -5.08 -22.87
C LYS A 80 -6.30 -3.59 -22.97
N LEU A 81 -5.42 -2.70 -22.55
CA LEU A 81 -5.60 -1.26 -22.70
C LEU A 81 -5.62 -0.85 -24.16
N VAL A 82 -4.72 -1.38 -25.00
CA VAL A 82 -4.73 -1.12 -26.45
C VAL A 82 -6.06 -1.57 -27.06
N ALA A 83 -6.53 -2.77 -26.73
CA ALA A 83 -7.82 -3.29 -27.21
C ALA A 83 -9.03 -2.44 -26.76
N ALA A 84 -8.93 -1.80 -25.58
CA ALA A 84 -9.97 -0.93 -25.04
C ALA A 84 -9.91 0.52 -25.56
N GLY A 85 -8.95 0.85 -26.44
CA GLY A 85 -8.76 2.23 -26.94
C GLY A 85 -7.96 3.14 -26.00
N GLY A 86 -7.20 2.56 -25.08
CA GLY A 86 -6.35 3.26 -24.10
C GLY A 86 -6.99 3.39 -22.72
N PHE A 87 -6.29 4.06 -21.81
CA PHE A 87 -6.78 4.34 -20.46
C PHE A 87 -7.69 5.56 -20.48
N SER A 88 -8.94 5.41 -20.04
CA SER A 88 -9.90 6.50 -20.00
C SER A 88 -10.97 6.28 -18.93
N PRO A 89 -11.70 7.33 -18.49
CA PRO A 89 -12.76 7.20 -17.50
C PRO A 89 -13.93 6.28 -17.91
N SER A 90 -14.14 6.05 -19.21
CA SER A 90 -15.22 5.20 -19.73
C SER A 90 -14.87 3.71 -19.71
N VAL A 91 -13.60 3.35 -19.54
CA VAL A 91 -13.18 1.95 -19.44
C VAL A 91 -13.57 1.36 -18.09
N ASN A 92 -14.09 0.13 -18.12
CA ASN A 92 -14.30 -0.65 -16.91
C ASN A 92 -12.96 -1.13 -16.34
N HIS A 93 -12.34 -0.29 -15.51
CA HIS A 93 -11.04 -0.55 -14.89
C HIS A 93 -11.00 -1.85 -14.06
N VAL A 94 -12.12 -2.22 -13.43
CA VAL A 94 -12.21 -3.42 -12.60
C VAL A 94 -12.09 -4.67 -13.47
N GLU A 95 -12.88 -4.73 -14.54
CA GLU A 95 -12.90 -5.87 -15.45
C GLU A 95 -11.59 -5.98 -16.25
N LEU A 96 -11.04 -4.85 -16.69
CA LEU A 96 -9.76 -4.83 -17.41
C LEU A 96 -8.63 -5.39 -16.54
N LEU A 97 -8.52 -4.93 -15.29
CA LEU A 97 -7.49 -5.42 -14.36
C LEU A 97 -7.69 -6.90 -14.05
N ASN A 98 -8.92 -7.31 -13.73
CA ASN A 98 -9.23 -8.70 -13.37
C ASN A 98 -8.96 -9.66 -14.53
N SER A 99 -9.41 -9.32 -15.74
CA SER A 99 -9.17 -10.14 -16.95
C SER A 99 -7.68 -10.21 -17.32
N SER A 100 -6.92 -9.13 -17.10
CA SER A 100 -5.46 -9.13 -17.29
C SER A 100 -4.76 -10.09 -16.32
N ILE A 101 -5.13 -10.06 -15.04
CA ILE A 101 -4.58 -10.95 -13.99
C ILE A 101 -4.94 -12.41 -14.27
N GLN A 102 -6.19 -12.69 -14.67
CA GLN A 102 -6.62 -14.03 -15.05
C GLN A 102 -5.87 -14.56 -16.28
N SER A 103 -5.59 -13.71 -17.27
CA SER A 103 -4.85 -14.12 -18.47
C SER A 103 -3.41 -14.58 -18.18
N VAL A 104 -2.82 -14.12 -17.06
CA VAL A 104 -1.51 -14.57 -16.58
C VAL A 104 -1.61 -15.66 -15.49
N LYS A 105 -2.75 -16.34 -15.41
CA LYS A 105 -3.04 -17.46 -14.51
C LYS A 105 -2.86 -17.10 -13.02
N ALA A 106 -3.39 -15.96 -12.63
CA ALA A 106 -3.41 -15.53 -11.24
C ALA A 106 -4.80 -15.02 -10.83
N THR A 107 -4.95 -14.76 -9.55
CA THR A 107 -6.17 -14.21 -8.94
C THR A 107 -5.86 -12.85 -8.32
N LEU A 108 -6.85 -11.97 -8.32
CA LEU A 108 -6.81 -10.69 -7.63
C LEU A 108 -7.33 -10.88 -6.20
N ASP A 109 -6.49 -10.57 -5.22
CA ASP A 109 -6.86 -10.56 -3.81
C ASP A 109 -7.47 -9.20 -3.48
N VAL A 110 -8.65 -9.21 -2.85
CA VAL A 110 -9.42 -8.00 -2.55
C VAL A 110 -9.76 -7.99 -1.07
N GLU A 111 -9.30 -6.96 -0.36
CA GLU A 111 -9.57 -6.75 1.05
C GLU A 111 -10.45 -5.51 1.23
N PHE A 112 -11.45 -5.58 2.10
CA PHE A 112 -12.36 -4.46 2.38
C PHE A 112 -12.41 -4.18 3.87
N VAL A 113 -12.10 -2.94 4.25
CA VAL A 113 -12.14 -2.51 5.65
C VAL A 113 -12.94 -1.21 5.77
N PRO A 114 -13.90 -1.11 6.70
CA PRO A 114 -14.58 0.14 7.00
C PRO A 114 -13.58 1.22 7.43
N LEU A 115 -13.67 2.43 6.88
CA LEU A 115 -12.71 3.50 7.16
C LEU A 115 -12.63 3.81 8.66
N LYS A 116 -13.75 3.72 9.39
CA LYS A 116 -13.83 3.91 10.84
C LYS A 116 -12.87 3.01 11.65
N GLU A 117 -12.51 1.85 11.11
CA GLU A 117 -11.61 0.87 11.74
C GLU A 117 -10.13 1.18 11.46
N LEU A 118 -9.86 2.14 10.58
CA LEU A 118 -8.52 2.54 10.16
C LEU A 118 -8.18 3.90 10.78
N ALA A 119 -7.48 3.86 11.91
CA ALA A 119 -6.95 5.06 12.56
C ALA A 119 -5.79 5.70 11.78
N ASP A 120 -5.13 4.93 10.92
CA ASP A 120 -3.95 5.36 10.16
C ASP A 120 -4.31 6.15 8.87
N LEU A 121 -5.59 6.27 8.52
CA LEU A 121 -6.06 7.07 7.37
C LEU A 121 -6.75 8.36 7.80
N PRO A 122 -6.74 9.41 6.96
CA PRO A 122 -7.49 10.63 7.23
C PRO A 122 -9.00 10.35 7.32
N GLN A 123 -9.59 10.57 8.49
CA GLN A 123 -11.04 10.47 8.71
C GLN A 123 -11.67 11.86 8.69
N ASN A 124 -12.45 12.16 7.65
CA ASN A 124 -13.39 13.28 7.70
C ASN A 124 -14.73 12.80 8.27
N LYS A 125 -15.47 13.67 8.97
CA LYS A 125 -16.78 13.37 9.60
C LYS A 125 -17.79 12.79 8.59
N SER A 126 -17.77 13.22 7.32
CA SER A 126 -18.65 12.66 6.27
C SER A 126 -18.16 11.33 5.67
N SER A 127 -16.98 10.84 6.07
CA SER A 127 -16.32 9.65 5.51
C SER A 127 -16.39 8.44 6.43
N GLN A 128 -17.01 8.55 7.62
CA GLN A 128 -17.09 7.47 8.61
C GLN A 128 -17.79 6.20 8.08
N GLU A 129 -18.67 6.35 7.09
CA GLU A 129 -19.37 5.23 6.42
C GLU A 129 -18.64 4.69 5.19
N SER A 130 -17.50 5.28 4.80
CA SER A 130 -16.76 4.83 3.62
C SER A 130 -16.04 3.51 3.87
N ILE A 131 -15.89 2.74 2.79
CA ILE A 131 -15.17 1.48 2.74
C ILE A 131 -13.85 1.74 2.01
N VAL A 132 -12.77 1.21 2.57
CA VAL A 132 -11.45 1.17 1.94
C VAL A 132 -11.25 -0.22 1.34
N CYS A 133 -10.76 -0.26 0.11
CA CYS A 133 -10.43 -1.47 -0.62
C CYS A 133 -8.94 -1.49 -0.91
N GLU A 134 -8.27 -2.58 -0.56
CA GLU A 134 -6.88 -2.86 -0.97
C GLU A 134 -6.88 -4.01 -1.99
N LEU A 135 -6.12 -3.81 -3.06
CA LEU A 135 -5.90 -4.79 -4.11
C LEU A 135 -4.49 -5.35 -4.02
N ARG A 136 -4.39 -6.68 -4.04
CA ARG A 136 -3.12 -7.40 -4.08
C ARG A 136 -3.16 -8.49 -5.14
N CYS A 137 -1.98 -8.91 -5.59
CA CYS A 137 -1.84 -10.10 -6.42
C CYS A 137 -0.53 -10.80 -6.06
N LYS A 138 -0.56 -12.11 -5.81
CA LYS A 138 0.61 -12.87 -5.35
C LYS A 138 1.30 -12.23 -4.14
N SER A 139 0.51 -11.80 -3.16
CA SER A 139 0.95 -11.07 -1.97
C SER A 139 1.55 -9.67 -2.21
N VAL A 140 1.66 -9.19 -3.45
CA VAL A 140 2.17 -7.84 -3.76
C VAL A 140 1.03 -6.83 -3.80
N TYR A 141 1.19 -5.72 -3.10
CA TYR A 141 0.25 -4.60 -3.09
C TYR A 141 0.22 -3.86 -4.43
N LEU A 142 -0.99 -3.60 -4.96
CA LEU A 142 -1.22 -2.95 -6.25
C LEU A 142 -1.85 -1.57 -6.13
N GLY A 143 -2.76 -1.37 -5.17
CA GLY A 143 -3.51 -0.11 -5.06
C GLY A 143 -4.54 -0.13 -3.95
N THR A 144 -4.88 1.06 -3.48
CA THR A 144 -5.93 1.29 -2.48
C THR A 144 -6.95 2.27 -3.05
N GLY A 145 -8.23 2.05 -2.76
CA GLY A 145 -9.31 2.95 -3.12
C GLY A 145 -10.33 3.08 -1.99
N CYS A 146 -10.99 4.24 -1.90
CA CYS A 146 -12.06 4.49 -0.95
C CYS A 146 -13.37 4.83 -1.66
N GLY A 147 -14.49 4.46 -1.08
CA GLY A 147 -15.81 4.74 -1.64
C GLY A 147 -16.94 4.46 -0.66
N LYS A 148 -18.15 4.93 -0.97
CA LYS A 148 -19.36 4.68 -0.15
C LYS A 148 -19.89 3.24 -0.24
N SER A 149 -19.36 2.44 -1.17
CA SER A 149 -19.73 1.04 -1.37
C SER A 149 -18.48 0.22 -1.74
N LYS A 150 -18.55 -1.11 -1.56
CA LYS A 150 -17.48 -2.03 -1.97
C LYS A 150 -17.16 -1.90 -3.45
N GLU A 151 -18.20 -1.80 -4.29
CA GLU A 151 -18.07 -1.65 -5.74
C GLU A 151 -17.27 -0.40 -6.11
N ASN A 152 -17.64 0.76 -5.53
CA ASN A 152 -16.96 2.01 -5.82
C ASN A 152 -15.53 2.03 -5.26
N ALA A 153 -15.31 1.53 -4.04
CA ALA A 153 -13.97 1.42 -3.46
C ALA A 153 -13.06 0.55 -4.33
N LYS A 154 -13.57 -0.59 -4.83
CA LYS A 154 -12.85 -1.48 -5.75
C LYS A 154 -12.59 -0.83 -7.11
N ALA A 155 -13.54 -0.07 -7.65
CA ALA A 155 -13.36 0.66 -8.90
C ALA A 155 -12.26 1.72 -8.79
N VAL A 156 -12.24 2.48 -7.69
CA VAL A 156 -11.16 3.44 -7.39
C VAL A 156 -9.83 2.71 -7.25
N ALA A 157 -9.76 1.63 -6.46
CA ALA A 157 -8.53 0.87 -6.26
C ALA A 157 -7.99 0.27 -7.57
N SER A 158 -8.88 -0.25 -8.42
CA SER A 158 -8.52 -0.83 -9.72
C SER A 158 -7.98 0.23 -10.67
N ARG A 159 -8.57 1.43 -10.66
CA ARG A 159 -8.07 2.58 -11.43
C ARG A 159 -6.68 3.00 -10.96
N GLU A 160 -6.44 3.11 -9.64
CA GLU A 160 -5.12 3.45 -9.11
C GLU A 160 -4.07 2.37 -9.45
N ALA A 161 -4.43 1.09 -9.36
CA ALA A 161 -3.56 -0.01 -9.76
C ALA A 161 -3.20 0.06 -11.26
N LEU A 162 -4.18 0.33 -12.13
CA LEU A 162 -3.94 0.42 -13.57
C LEU A 162 -3.00 1.58 -13.96
N LYS A 163 -3.00 2.68 -13.21
CA LYS A 163 -2.07 3.81 -13.46
C LYS A 163 -0.60 3.40 -13.40
N LEU A 164 -0.25 2.41 -12.56
CA LEU A 164 1.12 1.89 -12.46
C LEU A 164 1.61 1.31 -13.80
N PHE A 165 0.70 0.72 -14.57
CA PHE A 165 1.00 0.07 -15.84
C PHE A 165 1.03 1.03 -17.04
N LEU A 166 0.64 2.31 -16.86
CA LEU A 166 0.68 3.31 -17.92
C LEU A 166 2.09 3.87 -18.18
N LYS A 167 3.01 3.65 -17.25
CA LYS A 167 4.40 4.09 -17.35
C LYS A 167 5.24 3.06 -18.11
N LYS A 168 6.49 3.39 -18.41
CA LYS A 168 7.41 2.55 -19.21
C LYS A 168 7.54 1.12 -18.68
N LYS A 169 7.58 0.96 -17.35
CA LYS A 169 7.81 -0.34 -16.71
C LYS A 169 7.36 -0.33 -15.25
N VAL A 170 6.97 -1.50 -14.75
CA VAL A 170 6.65 -1.76 -13.34
C VAL A 170 7.72 -2.60 -12.67
N ILE A 171 7.91 -2.37 -11.37
CA ILE A 171 8.88 -3.06 -10.53
C ILE A 171 8.25 -3.42 -9.19
N VAL A 172 8.62 -4.59 -8.66
CA VAL A 172 8.28 -5.01 -7.30
C VAL A 172 9.42 -4.56 -6.40
N LYS A 173 9.10 -3.85 -5.32
CA LYS A 173 10.07 -3.39 -4.32
C LYS A 173 9.59 -3.76 -2.93
N LEU A 174 10.55 -4.05 -2.05
CA LEU A 174 10.31 -4.09 -0.61
C LEU A 174 10.23 -2.65 -0.11
N CYS A 175 9.11 -2.27 0.49
CA CYS A 175 8.83 -0.92 0.96
C CYS A 175 8.30 -0.94 2.40
N LYS A 176 8.47 0.18 3.10
CA LYS A 176 7.86 0.36 4.41
C LYS A 176 6.43 0.90 4.26
N ARG A 177 5.48 0.29 4.96
CA ARG A 177 4.09 0.75 5.08
C ARG A 177 3.68 0.81 6.54
N LYS A 178 2.69 1.65 6.87
CA LYS A 178 2.08 1.65 8.20
C LYS A 178 1.04 0.55 8.31
N TYR A 179 0.99 -0.14 9.45
CA TYR A 179 -0.07 -1.07 9.81
C TYR A 179 -0.31 -1.00 11.31
N LYS A 180 -1.51 -0.56 11.72
CA LYS A 180 -1.90 -0.40 13.13
C LYS A 180 -0.87 0.43 13.90
N GLY A 181 -0.49 1.57 13.34
CA GLY A 181 0.47 2.52 13.93
C GLY A 181 1.94 2.10 13.88
N ARG A 182 2.30 0.95 13.30
CA ARG A 182 3.69 0.46 13.19
C ARG A 182 4.19 0.46 11.76
N GLU A 183 5.48 0.70 11.56
CA GLU A 183 6.12 0.43 10.26
C GLU A 183 6.32 -1.07 10.09
N ILE A 184 5.91 -1.57 8.93
CA ILE A 184 6.08 -2.96 8.49
C ILE A 184 6.68 -2.98 7.09
N GLU A 185 7.38 -4.07 6.76
CA GLU A 185 7.84 -4.32 5.39
C GLU A 185 6.71 -4.93 4.56
N ASP A 186 6.61 -4.48 3.31
CA ASP A 186 5.62 -4.95 2.35
C ASP A 186 6.20 -4.98 0.92
N LEU A 187 5.75 -5.94 0.11
CA LEU A 187 6.05 -5.97 -1.31
C LEU A 187 5.03 -5.10 -2.05
N VAL A 188 5.54 -4.11 -2.78
CA VAL A 188 4.73 -3.09 -3.45
C VAL A 188 5.10 -3.02 -4.92
N LEU A 189 4.08 -3.01 -5.79
CA LEU A 189 4.25 -2.73 -7.20
C LEU A 189 4.34 -1.21 -7.40
N LEU A 190 5.38 -0.77 -8.09
CA LEU A 190 5.65 0.63 -8.42
C LEU A 190 5.98 0.75 -9.90
N ASP A 191 5.84 1.95 -10.45
CA ASP A 191 6.55 2.31 -11.67
C ASP A 191 8.06 2.45 -11.41
N GLU A 192 8.88 2.16 -12.43
CA GLU A 192 10.34 2.13 -12.29
C GLU A 192 10.94 3.48 -11.84
N GLU A 193 10.33 4.59 -12.27
CA GLU A 193 10.78 5.95 -12.01
C GLU A 193 10.26 6.52 -10.67
N SER A 194 9.33 5.85 -9.98
CA SER A 194 8.78 6.39 -8.73
C SER A 194 9.60 6.03 -7.49
N LYS A 195 9.59 7.01 -6.57
CA LYS A 195 10.02 6.81 -5.19
C LYS A 195 8.79 6.37 -4.37
N PRO A 196 8.92 5.37 -3.49
CA PRO A 196 7.84 4.92 -2.61
C PRO A 196 7.63 5.92 -1.48
N LEU A 197 7.12 7.11 -1.80
CA LEU A 197 6.78 8.14 -0.83
C LEU A 197 5.27 8.11 -0.58
N ASN A 198 4.87 8.18 0.70
CA ASN A 198 3.47 8.28 1.13
C ASN A 198 2.58 7.10 0.72
N LEU A 199 3.10 5.87 0.78
CA LEU A 199 2.28 4.68 0.58
C LEU A 199 1.13 4.63 1.61
N PRO A 200 -0.10 4.27 1.20
CA PRO A 200 -1.20 4.14 2.13
C PRO A 200 -0.93 3.01 3.14
N PRO A 201 -1.49 3.10 4.36
CA PRO A 201 -1.37 2.04 5.33
C PRO A 201 -1.92 0.72 4.77
N ALA A 202 -1.31 -0.40 5.18
CA ALA A 202 -1.78 -1.72 4.81
C ALA A 202 -3.09 -2.02 5.53
N LEU A 203 -4.04 -2.62 4.83
CA LEU A 203 -5.30 -3.06 5.46
C LEU A 203 -5.12 -4.38 6.22
N ARG A 204 -4.13 -5.18 5.81
CA ARG A 204 -3.82 -6.49 6.38
C ARG A 204 -2.31 -6.64 6.53
N ASN A 205 -1.89 -7.47 7.49
CA ASN A 205 -0.46 -7.76 7.70
C ASN A 205 0.11 -8.56 6.52
N PRO A 206 1.09 -8.02 5.76
CA PRO A 206 1.73 -8.71 4.63
C PRO A 206 2.39 -10.05 5.00
N GLN A 207 2.93 -10.16 6.21
CA GLN A 207 3.57 -11.38 6.69
C GLN A 207 2.55 -12.53 6.88
N GLU A 208 1.33 -12.21 7.31
CA GLU A 208 0.25 -13.19 7.45
C GLU A 208 -0.28 -13.65 6.09
N ILE A 209 -0.28 -12.75 5.09
CA ILE A 209 -0.72 -13.09 3.73
C ILE A 209 0.26 -14.09 3.08
N LEU A 210 1.57 -13.89 3.26
CA LEU A 210 2.59 -14.79 2.72
C LEU A 210 2.43 -16.22 3.26
N ASN A 211 2.27 -16.36 4.58
CA ASN A 211 2.18 -17.67 5.23
C ASN A 211 0.93 -18.47 4.79
N ASN A 212 -0.17 -17.78 4.45
CA ASN A 212 -1.39 -18.41 3.97
C ASN A 212 -1.30 -18.88 2.51
N ASN A 213 -0.45 -18.25 1.70
CA ASN A 213 -0.29 -18.63 0.29
C ASN A 213 0.63 -19.85 0.13
N GLU A 214 1.64 -20.01 1.01
CA GLU A 214 2.51 -21.19 1.00
C GLU A 214 1.78 -22.47 1.46
N SER A 215 0.87 -22.36 2.44
CA SER A 215 0.09 -23.51 2.90
C SER A 215 -0.84 -24.04 1.80
N VAL A 216 -1.43 -23.18 0.97
CA VAL A 216 -2.25 -23.61 -0.18
C VAL A 216 -1.43 -24.33 -1.26
N THR A 217 -0.17 -23.95 -1.49
CA THR A 217 0.72 -24.65 -2.44
C THR A 217 1.20 -26.02 -1.95
N ALA A 218 1.27 -26.23 -0.63
CA ALA A 218 1.68 -27.51 -0.05
C ALA A 218 0.61 -28.61 -0.19
N TYR A 219 -0.67 -28.25 -0.35
CA TYR A 219 -1.76 -29.21 -0.53
C TYR A 219 -2.10 -29.51 -2.00
N THR A 220 -1.55 -28.77 -2.96
CA THR A 220 -1.80 -28.98 -4.40
C THR A 220 -0.66 -29.71 -5.12
N SER A 221 0.41 -30.08 -4.41
CA SER A 221 1.45 -31.00 -4.89
C SER A 221 1.19 -32.42 -4.38
N LYS A 222 0.21 -33.11 -4.96
CA LYS A 222 0.08 -34.58 -4.95
C LYS A 222 -0.46 -35.04 -6.30
#